data_AF-A0A383Z2G1-F1
#
_entry.id   AF-A0A383Z2G1-F1
#
_cell.length_a   1.000
_cell.length_b   1.000
_cell.length_c   1.000
_cell.angle_alpha   90.00
_cell.angle_beta   90.00
_cell.angle_gamma   90.00
#
_symmetry.space_group_name_H-M   'P 1'
#
loop_
_entity.id
_entity.type
_entity.pdbx_description
1 polymer ?
#
loop_
_entity_poly.entity_id
_entity_poly.type
_entity_poly.pdbx_seq_one_letter_code
_entity_poly.pdbx_strand_id
1 'polypeptide(L)'
;MEPIAKVLEAVSGSAVTHPVAALACGCDLQHKADALPNSGPPLPPFLPSSTLTVFPMGDIQPFTMVGTSPPRRVYYFNHITNASQWERPSGNSTGGGKNGQGEPARVRCSHLLVKHSQSRRPSSWRQEKITRTKEEALELINGYIQKIKSGEEDFESLASQFSDCSSAKARGDLGAFSRGQMQKPFEDASFALRAGEMSGPVFTDSGIHIILRTE
;
A
#
# COMPACT_ATOMS: atom_id res chain seq x y z
N MET A 1 -26.27 47.05 -19.24
CA MET A 1 -25.37 47.68 -18.25
C MET A 1 -24.62 46.59 -17.53
N GLU A 2 -23.35 46.29 -17.70
CA GLU A 2 -22.22 46.72 -18.55
C GLU A 2 -21.14 45.64 -18.21
N PRO A 3 -20.59 44.86 -19.15
CA PRO A 3 -19.49 43.93 -18.88
C PRO A 3 -18.12 44.52 -19.28
N ILE A 4 -17.11 44.42 -18.41
CA ILE A 4 -15.75 44.87 -18.74
C ILE A 4 -14.94 43.70 -19.27
N ALA A 5 -14.47 43.88 -20.51
CA ALA A 5 -13.65 42.96 -21.27
C ALA A 5 -12.15 43.32 -21.22
N LYS A 6 -11.34 42.29 -21.48
CA LYS A 6 -10.08 42.27 -22.27
C LYS A 6 -8.85 43.02 -21.75
N VAL A 7 -7.73 42.28 -21.61
CA VAL A 7 -6.47 42.56 -22.32
C VAL A 7 -5.79 41.22 -22.68
N LEU A 8 -5.19 41.22 -23.87
CA LEU A 8 -4.65 40.13 -24.68
C LEU A 8 -3.23 40.55 -25.12
N GLU A 9 -2.25 39.65 -25.09
CA GLU A 9 -0.99 39.64 -25.89
C GLU A 9 -0.25 38.34 -25.51
N ALA A 10 0.08 37.34 -26.35
CA ALA A 10 0.48 37.20 -27.75
C ALA A 10 1.89 37.73 -28.05
N VAL A 11 2.88 36.83 -28.03
CA VAL A 11 4.16 37.00 -28.74
C VAL A 11 4.58 35.71 -29.44
N SER A 12 4.59 35.80 -30.77
CA SER A 12 5.36 35.00 -31.75
C SER A 12 6.86 35.08 -31.44
N GLY A 13 7.78 34.18 -31.80
CA GLY A 13 7.89 33.26 -32.93
C GLY A 13 9.36 33.32 -33.39
N SER A 14 9.96 32.21 -33.84
CA SER A 14 11.08 32.22 -34.79
C SER A 14 11.42 30.80 -35.23
N ALA A 15 11.15 30.55 -36.51
CA ALA A 15 11.69 29.44 -37.28
C ALA A 15 13.04 29.86 -37.87
N VAL A 16 14.02 28.95 -37.85
CA VAL A 16 15.22 29.02 -38.68
C VAL A 16 15.31 27.70 -39.44
N THR A 17 15.63 27.80 -40.72
CA THR A 17 15.57 26.72 -41.70
C THR A 17 16.93 26.55 -42.40
N HIS A 18 17.20 25.29 -42.81
CA HIS A 18 18.15 24.79 -43.85
C HIS A 18 19.68 24.72 -43.54
N PRO A 19 20.50 23.86 -44.21
CA PRO A 19 20.21 22.78 -45.18
C PRO A 19 21.01 21.43 -45.02
N VAL A 20 20.62 20.43 -45.83
CA VAL A 20 21.29 19.21 -46.37
C VAL A 20 22.59 18.63 -45.77
N ALA A 21 22.58 17.32 -45.48
CA ALA A 21 23.60 16.35 -45.92
C ALA A 21 23.10 14.89 -45.77
N ALA A 22 23.42 14.07 -46.76
CA ALA A 22 23.01 12.69 -46.93
C ALA A 22 23.97 11.68 -46.26
N LEU A 23 23.49 10.43 -46.19
CA LEU A 23 24.24 9.17 -46.24
C LEU A 23 24.98 8.72 -44.96
N ALA A 24 24.49 7.66 -44.32
CA ALA A 24 25.16 6.36 -44.27
C ALA A 24 24.51 5.38 -43.29
N CYS A 25 24.53 4.12 -43.70
CA CYS A 25 24.17 2.90 -42.99
C CYS A 25 25.04 2.67 -41.75
N GLY A 26 24.52 1.97 -40.73
CA GLY A 26 25.37 1.37 -39.70
C GLY A 26 24.64 1.10 -38.38
N CYS A 27 24.39 -0.18 -38.13
CA CYS A 27 24.01 -0.75 -36.85
C CYS A 27 24.84 -0.16 -35.69
N ASP A 28 24.20 0.22 -34.57
CA ASP A 28 24.38 -0.52 -33.32
C ASP A 28 23.39 -0.04 -32.25
N LEU A 29 22.90 -1.01 -31.50
CA LEU A 29 21.76 -0.97 -30.63
C LEU A 29 22.27 -0.82 -29.20
N GLN A 30 22.31 0.39 -28.65
CA GLN A 30 22.47 0.53 -27.21
C GLN A 30 21.63 1.71 -26.68
N HIS A 31 20.33 1.48 -26.56
CA HIS A 31 19.51 2.25 -25.64
C HIS A 31 20.00 1.95 -24.21
N LYS A 32 20.64 2.94 -23.59
CA LYS A 32 20.60 3.09 -22.14
C LYS A 32 19.14 3.32 -21.76
N ALA A 33 18.48 2.26 -21.32
CA ALA A 33 17.26 2.38 -20.53
C ALA A 33 17.71 2.67 -19.10
N ASP A 34 17.53 3.91 -18.67
CA ASP A 34 17.60 4.30 -17.27
C ASP A 34 16.70 3.38 -16.45
N ALA A 35 17.30 2.76 -15.43
CA ALA A 35 16.62 1.89 -14.50
C ALA A 35 15.61 2.70 -13.67
N LEU A 36 14.32 2.53 -13.95
CA LEU A 36 13.26 2.92 -13.05
C LEU A 36 13.29 2.03 -11.79
N PRO A 37 13.18 2.58 -10.57
CA PRO A 37 13.17 1.78 -9.35
C PRO A 37 11.84 1.01 -9.24
N ASN A 38 11.94 -0.31 -9.16
CA ASN A 38 10.99 -1.26 -8.53
C ASN A 38 9.53 -0.80 -8.35
N SER A 39 8.77 -0.66 -9.42
CA SER A 39 7.31 -0.76 -9.32
C SER A 39 6.93 -2.25 -9.36
N GLY A 40 6.85 -2.87 -8.18
CA GLY A 40 6.24 -4.19 -8.05
C GLY A 40 4.84 -4.17 -8.68
N PRO A 41 4.45 -5.21 -9.45
CA PRO A 41 3.18 -5.20 -10.17
C PRO A 41 2.00 -5.12 -9.20
N PRO A 42 0.87 -4.54 -9.64
CA PRO A 42 -0.26 -4.27 -8.76
C PRO A 42 -0.77 -5.53 -8.07
N LEU A 43 -1.24 -5.37 -6.83
CA LEU A 43 -1.80 -6.48 -6.06
C LEU A 43 -2.91 -7.16 -6.87
N PRO A 44 -3.00 -8.49 -6.86
CA PRO A 44 -4.09 -9.15 -7.56
C PRO A 44 -5.42 -8.68 -6.95
N PRO A 45 -6.42 -8.31 -7.76
CA PRO A 45 -7.77 -8.15 -7.26
C PRO A 45 -8.18 -9.47 -6.59
N PHE A 46 -8.98 -9.39 -5.53
CA PHE A 46 -9.63 -10.57 -4.95
C PHE A 46 -10.46 -11.26 -6.07
N LEU A 47 -9.84 -12.21 -6.78
CA LEU A 47 -10.46 -12.88 -7.91
C LEU A 47 -11.33 -14.02 -7.39
N PRO A 48 -12.54 -14.20 -7.94
CA PRO A 48 -13.40 -15.30 -7.57
C PRO A 48 -12.85 -16.62 -8.11
N SER A 49 -12.82 -17.61 -7.22
CA SER A 49 -12.84 -19.06 -7.46
C SER A 49 -12.22 -19.54 -8.78
N SER A 50 -10.89 -19.52 -8.88
CA SER A 50 -10.16 -20.32 -9.86
C SER A 50 -9.11 -21.11 -9.10
N THR A 51 -9.27 -22.43 -9.10
CA THR A 51 -8.55 -23.48 -8.37
C THR A 51 -7.28 -23.03 -7.66
N LEU A 52 -7.45 -22.47 -6.46
CA LEU A 52 -6.35 -22.13 -5.56
C LEU A 52 -5.74 -23.45 -5.08
N THR A 53 -4.50 -23.73 -5.47
CA THR A 53 -3.74 -24.82 -4.85
C THR A 53 -3.02 -24.26 -3.64
N VAL A 54 -3.59 -24.52 -2.46
CA VAL A 54 -3.03 -24.13 -1.17
C VAL A 54 -2.04 -25.20 -0.73
N PHE A 55 -0.76 -24.86 -0.61
CA PHE A 55 0.23 -25.72 0.01
C PHE A 55 0.49 -25.22 1.43
N PRO A 56 0.21 -26.01 2.48
CA PRO A 56 0.65 -25.69 3.82
C PRO A 56 2.18 -25.77 3.86
N MET A 57 2.87 -24.63 3.90
CA MET A 57 4.29 -24.59 4.24
C MET A 57 4.41 -24.66 5.76
N GLY A 58 4.71 -25.86 6.28
CA GLY A 58 4.72 -26.17 7.72
C GLY A 58 5.56 -25.23 8.60
N ASP A 59 6.55 -24.53 8.04
CA ASP A 59 7.51 -23.72 8.80
C ASP A 59 7.27 -22.19 8.74
N ILE A 60 6.24 -21.71 8.03
CA ILE A 60 6.02 -20.25 7.81
C ILE A 60 4.56 -19.87 8.11
N GLN A 61 4.09 -20.15 9.32
CA GLN A 61 2.85 -19.54 9.82
C GLN A 61 3.05 -18.03 10.02
N PRO A 62 2.07 -17.16 9.70
CA PRO A 62 0.70 -17.42 9.22
C PRO A 62 0.53 -17.22 7.70
N PHE A 63 1.55 -17.49 6.89
CA PHE A 63 1.52 -17.26 5.45
C PHE A 63 1.02 -18.48 4.68
N THR A 64 0.26 -18.24 3.61
CA THR A 64 -0.13 -19.26 2.63
C THR A 64 0.40 -18.90 1.26
N MET A 65 0.97 -19.90 0.58
CA MET A 65 1.39 -19.78 -0.81
C MET A 65 0.17 -19.94 -1.71
N VAL A 66 -0.09 -18.94 -2.55
CA VAL A 66 -1.20 -18.91 -3.51
C VAL A 66 -0.63 -18.90 -4.93
N GLY A 67 -0.95 -19.94 -5.71
CA GLY A 67 -0.57 -20.02 -7.13
C GLY A 67 -1.70 -19.58 -8.06
N THR A 68 -1.37 -18.82 -9.12
CA THR A 68 -2.30 -18.51 -10.22
C THR A 68 -2.10 -19.46 -11.42
N SER A 69 -3.18 -19.78 -12.12
CA SER A 69 -3.19 -20.56 -13.38
C SER A 69 -2.56 -19.76 -14.54
N PRO A 70 -1.94 -20.36 -15.57
CA PRO A 70 -0.79 -19.80 -16.33
C PRO A 70 -0.98 -18.44 -17.03
N PRO A 71 0.10 -17.61 -17.14
CA PRO A 71 1.49 -17.88 -16.76
C PRO A 71 1.78 -17.63 -15.27
N ARG A 72 2.50 -18.60 -14.70
CA ARG A 72 2.69 -18.91 -13.27
C ARG A 72 3.38 -17.79 -12.48
N ARG A 73 2.62 -16.99 -11.72
CA ARG A 73 3.20 -16.16 -10.65
C ARG A 73 2.57 -16.53 -9.31
N VAL A 74 3.41 -16.91 -8.35
CA VAL A 74 3.01 -17.32 -7.00
C VAL A 74 3.15 -16.11 -6.09
N TYR A 75 2.16 -15.86 -5.24
CA TYR A 75 2.24 -14.85 -4.18
C TYR A 75 1.99 -15.49 -2.81
N TYR A 76 2.39 -14.80 -1.76
CA TYR A 76 2.23 -15.19 -0.37
C TYR A 76 1.22 -14.28 0.29
N PHE A 77 0.24 -14.87 0.96
CA PHE A 77 -0.83 -14.15 1.66
C PHE A 77 -0.76 -14.44 3.16
N ASN A 78 -0.73 -13.39 3.97
CA ASN A 78 -0.82 -13.48 5.42
C ASN A 78 -2.28 -13.36 5.84
N HIS A 79 -2.84 -14.43 6.43
CA HIS A 79 -4.26 -14.46 6.84
C HIS A 79 -4.58 -13.61 8.06
N ILE A 80 -3.57 -13.14 8.80
CA ILE A 80 -3.76 -12.30 9.98
C ILE A 80 -3.69 -10.82 9.60
N THR A 81 -2.71 -10.45 8.77
CA THR A 81 -2.48 -9.04 8.38
C THR A 81 -3.16 -8.67 7.07
N ASN A 82 -3.76 -9.62 6.36
CA ASN A 82 -4.26 -9.50 5.00
C ASN A 82 -3.22 -8.98 3.99
N ALA A 83 -1.93 -9.04 4.33
CA ALA A 83 -0.85 -8.62 3.45
C ALA A 83 -0.62 -9.65 2.34
N SER A 84 -0.42 -9.16 1.13
CA SER A 84 -0.01 -9.95 -0.03
C SER A 84 1.34 -9.46 -0.55
N GLN A 85 2.24 -10.40 -0.84
CA GLN A 85 3.60 -10.14 -1.32
C GLN A 85 4.05 -11.20 -2.32
N TRP A 86 4.89 -10.82 -3.28
CA TRP A 86 5.45 -11.75 -4.28
C TRP A 86 6.66 -12.50 -3.72
N GLU A 87 7.46 -11.81 -2.92
CA GLU A 87 8.66 -12.32 -2.30
C GLU A 87 8.28 -13.35 -1.23
N ARG A 88 9.00 -14.47 -1.20
CA ARG A 88 8.82 -15.47 -0.15
C ARG A 88 9.08 -14.82 1.21
N PRO A 89 8.11 -14.78 2.12
CA PRO A 89 8.36 -14.31 3.47
C PRO A 89 9.43 -15.22 4.06
N SER A 90 10.50 -14.63 4.59
CA SER A 90 11.56 -15.43 5.18
C SER A 90 11.01 -16.15 6.41
N GLY A 91 10.77 -17.46 6.30
CA GLY A 91 11.03 -18.33 7.45
C GLY A 91 12.52 -18.16 7.78
N ASN A 92 12.86 -18.08 9.05
CA ASN A 92 14.22 -17.84 9.52
C ASN A 92 15.20 -18.93 8.97
N SER A 93 15.73 -18.73 7.76
CA SER A 93 16.64 -19.64 7.06
C SER A 93 18.00 -18.98 6.90
N THR A 94 18.57 -18.53 8.02
CA THR A 94 20.02 -18.44 8.19
C THR A 94 20.31 -19.14 9.51
N GLY A 95 21.16 -20.18 9.46
CA GLY A 95 21.29 -21.20 10.49
C GLY A 95 21.30 -20.72 11.95
N GLY A 96 20.52 -21.41 12.78
CA GLY A 96 20.45 -21.20 14.22
C GLY A 96 19.01 -21.23 14.70
N GLY A 97 18.56 -22.39 15.20
CA GLY A 97 17.25 -22.55 15.81
C GLY A 97 17.03 -21.52 16.92
N LYS A 98 16.01 -20.67 16.75
CA LYS A 98 15.38 -19.95 17.85
C LYS A 98 13.94 -20.43 17.96
N ASN A 99 13.78 -21.60 18.56
CA ASN A 99 12.50 -21.99 19.16
C ASN A 99 12.18 -20.94 20.24
N GLY A 100 11.10 -20.18 20.05
CA GLY A 100 10.51 -19.37 21.11
C GLY A 100 10.80 -17.86 21.11
N GLN A 101 10.84 -17.18 19.96
CA GLN A 101 10.51 -15.75 20.00
C GLN A 101 9.01 -15.64 20.26
N GLY A 102 8.62 -15.58 21.54
CA GLY A 102 7.29 -15.16 21.94
C GLY A 102 6.96 -13.81 21.27
N GLU A 103 5.67 -13.58 21.02
CA GLU A 103 5.22 -12.31 20.48
C GLU A 103 5.78 -11.15 21.32
N PRO A 104 6.22 -10.05 20.68
CA PRO A 104 6.79 -8.92 21.41
C PRO A 104 5.77 -8.42 22.45
N ALA A 105 6.23 -8.03 23.64
CA ALA A 105 5.31 -7.54 24.69
C ALA A 105 4.63 -6.21 24.31
N ARG A 106 5.28 -5.44 23.44
CA ARG A 106 4.83 -4.16 22.89
C ARG A 106 5.25 -4.04 21.44
N VAL A 107 4.40 -3.40 20.64
CA VAL A 107 4.70 -3.02 19.25
C VAL A 107 4.40 -1.55 19.08
N ARG A 108 5.15 -0.88 18.20
CA ARG A 108 4.83 0.47 17.76
C ARG A 108 4.32 0.39 16.33
N CYS A 109 3.16 0.98 16.09
CA CYS A 109 2.58 0.98 14.76
C CYS A 109 2.06 2.35 14.39
N SER A 110 2.19 2.66 13.11
CA SER A 110 1.47 3.74 12.46
C SER A 110 0.29 3.16 11.69
N HIS A 111 -0.80 3.91 11.57
CA HIS A 111 -1.95 3.47 10.80
C HIS A 111 -2.55 4.55 9.89
N LEU A 112 -3.24 4.10 8.85
CA LEU A 112 -4.10 4.93 8.02
C LEU A 112 -5.51 4.36 8.12
N LEU A 113 -6.44 5.15 8.65
CA LEU A 113 -7.84 4.76 8.80
C LEU A 113 -8.69 5.44 7.74
N VAL A 114 -9.48 4.66 7.00
CA VAL A 114 -10.57 5.16 6.17
C VAL A 114 -11.88 4.67 6.77
N LYS A 115 -12.71 5.61 7.21
CA LYS A 115 -14.04 5.30 7.75
C LYS A 115 -15.07 5.17 6.63
N HIS A 116 -16.17 4.49 6.93
CA HIS A 116 -17.35 4.34 6.08
C HIS A 116 -18.62 4.60 6.88
N SER A 117 -19.77 4.60 6.20
CA SER A 117 -21.10 4.86 6.79
C SER A 117 -21.45 3.91 7.94
N GLN A 118 -21.02 2.65 7.86
CA GLN A 118 -21.22 1.63 8.90
C GLN A 118 -20.16 1.64 10.01
N SER A 119 -19.19 2.56 9.99
CA SER A 119 -18.23 2.68 11.09
C SER A 119 -18.92 3.15 12.37
N ARG A 120 -18.48 2.67 13.55
CA ARG A 120 -19.05 3.00 14.86
C ARG A 120 -19.24 4.51 15.09
N ARG A 121 -18.35 5.33 14.54
CA ARG A 121 -18.46 6.79 14.55
C ARG A 121 -18.12 7.33 13.15
N PRO A 122 -19.11 7.52 12.27
CA PRO A 122 -18.93 7.94 10.87
C PRO A 122 -18.71 9.46 10.76
N SER A 123 -17.71 9.94 11.48
CA SER A 123 -17.31 11.34 11.59
C SER A 123 -15.82 11.42 11.89
N SER A 124 -15.10 12.31 11.22
CA SER A 124 -13.67 12.55 11.42
C SER A 124 -13.36 14.05 11.41
N TRP A 125 -12.10 14.39 11.68
CA TRP A 125 -11.63 15.76 11.56
C TRP A 125 -11.65 16.27 10.11
N ARG A 126 -11.66 15.38 9.12
CA ARG A 126 -11.72 15.69 7.69
C ARG A 126 -13.14 15.90 7.20
N GLN A 127 -14.09 15.14 7.76
CA GLN A 127 -15.47 15.13 7.32
C GLN A 127 -16.40 14.88 8.50
N GLU A 128 -17.30 15.84 8.74
CA GLU A 128 -18.25 15.77 9.87
C GLU A 128 -19.18 14.56 9.77
N LYS A 129 -19.67 14.24 8.57
CA LYS A 129 -20.52 13.07 8.30
C LYS A 129 -20.00 12.27 7.11
N ILE A 130 -19.59 11.04 7.37
CA ILE A 130 -19.00 10.14 6.39
C ILE A 130 -20.11 9.27 5.79
N THR A 131 -20.41 9.47 4.51
CA THR A 131 -21.49 8.78 3.78
C THR A 131 -21.01 7.67 2.86
N ARG A 132 -19.68 7.54 2.66
CA ARG A 132 -19.09 6.56 1.76
C ARG A 132 -19.38 5.12 2.19
N THR A 133 -19.51 4.21 1.23
CA THR A 133 -19.76 2.79 1.49
C THR A 133 -18.49 2.08 1.98
N LYS A 134 -18.65 0.84 2.44
CA LYS A 134 -17.52 0.01 2.86
C LYS A 134 -16.63 -0.34 1.65
N GLU A 135 -17.26 -0.53 0.49
CA GLU A 135 -16.61 -0.85 -0.78
C GLU A 135 -15.77 0.33 -1.28
N GLU A 136 -16.32 1.54 -1.25
CA GLU A 136 -15.56 2.77 -1.59
C GLU A 136 -14.38 2.98 -0.64
N ALA A 137 -14.58 2.73 0.67
CA ALA A 137 -13.48 2.81 1.63
C ALA A 137 -12.39 1.76 1.34
N LEU A 138 -12.77 0.56 0.91
CA LEU A 138 -11.83 -0.49 0.54
C LEU A 138 -11.05 -0.12 -0.74
N GLU A 139 -11.72 0.46 -1.73
CA GLU A 139 -11.07 0.95 -2.96
C GLU A 139 -10.04 2.04 -2.65
N LEU A 140 -10.37 2.99 -1.77
CA LEU A 140 -9.43 4.01 -1.31
C LEU A 140 -8.20 3.39 -0.63
N ILE A 141 -8.43 2.46 0.30
CA ILE A 141 -7.36 1.75 1.01
C ILE A 141 -6.46 0.98 0.02
N ASN A 142 -7.05 0.27 -0.93
CA ASN A 142 -6.28 -0.44 -1.95
C ASN A 142 -5.45 0.53 -2.80
N GLY A 143 -6.02 1.67 -3.18
CA GLY A 143 -5.31 2.74 -3.89
C GLY A 143 -4.11 3.26 -3.10
N TYR A 144 -4.27 3.51 -1.80
CA TYR A 144 -3.15 3.94 -0.95
C TYR A 144 -2.08 2.85 -0.83
N ILE A 145 -2.46 1.58 -0.65
CA ILE A 145 -1.50 0.46 -0.62
C ILE A 145 -0.71 0.40 -1.94
N GLN A 146 -1.35 0.59 -3.09
CA GLN A 146 -0.66 0.60 -4.38
C GLN A 146 0.36 1.74 -4.46
N LYS A 147 -0.01 2.96 -4.07
CA LYS A 147 0.88 4.13 -4.10
C LYS A 147 2.09 3.98 -3.17
N ILE A 148 1.88 3.38 -1.99
CA ILE A 148 2.97 3.11 -1.04
C ILE A 148 3.90 2.04 -1.62
N LYS A 149 3.34 0.97 -2.20
CA LYS A 149 4.14 -0.12 -2.79
C LYS A 149 4.87 0.28 -4.07
N SER A 150 4.33 1.21 -4.84
CA SER A 150 5.02 1.78 -6.02
C SER A 150 6.10 2.79 -5.65
N GLY A 151 6.12 3.26 -4.39
CA GLY A 151 7.03 4.31 -3.93
C GLY A 151 6.66 5.72 -4.43
N GLU A 152 5.43 5.91 -4.91
CA GLU A 152 4.94 7.23 -5.35
C GLU A 152 4.68 8.16 -4.16
N GLU A 153 4.22 7.60 -3.04
CA GLU A 153 3.85 8.34 -1.84
C GLU A 153 4.31 7.61 -0.58
N ASP A 154 4.74 8.36 0.43
CA ASP A 154 5.10 7.80 1.74
C ASP A 154 3.86 7.49 2.58
N PHE A 155 3.94 6.41 3.37
CA PHE A 155 2.87 6.02 4.30
C PHE A 155 2.48 7.18 5.23
N GLU A 156 3.48 7.84 5.80
CA GLU A 156 3.33 8.94 6.74
C GLU A 156 2.60 10.15 6.12
N SER A 157 2.91 10.46 4.86
CA SER A 157 2.30 11.56 4.10
C SER A 157 0.83 11.26 3.80
N LEU A 158 0.51 10.04 3.37
CA LEU A 158 -0.87 9.61 3.15
C LEU A 158 -1.66 9.55 4.45
N ALA A 159 -1.06 9.05 5.54
CA ALA A 159 -1.71 8.98 6.83
C ALA A 159 -2.03 10.39 7.38
N SER A 160 -1.15 11.36 7.22
CA SER A 160 -1.44 12.75 7.62
C SER A 160 -2.56 13.40 6.82
N GLN A 161 -2.63 13.14 5.51
CA GLN A 161 -3.59 13.81 4.64
C GLN A 161 -4.96 13.12 4.59
N PHE A 162 -4.98 11.79 4.61
CA PHE A 162 -6.18 11.01 4.29
C PHE A 162 -6.74 10.21 5.49
N SER A 163 -5.99 10.03 6.57
CA SER A 163 -6.48 9.26 7.72
C SER A 163 -7.61 9.99 8.45
N ASP A 164 -8.72 9.29 8.66
CA ASP A 164 -9.88 9.74 9.44
C ASP A 164 -9.66 9.61 10.96
N CYS A 165 -8.48 9.16 11.39
CA CYS A 165 -8.08 9.11 12.79
C CYS A 165 -7.42 10.44 13.24
N SER A 166 -7.52 10.77 14.53
CA SER A 166 -6.82 11.92 15.11
C SER A 166 -5.29 11.74 15.15
N SER A 167 -4.78 10.52 14.94
CA SER A 167 -3.36 10.23 14.78
C SER A 167 -2.76 10.80 13.48
N ALA A 168 -3.58 11.30 12.54
CA ALA A 168 -3.12 11.99 11.33
C ALA A 168 -2.14 13.14 11.64
N LYS A 169 -2.33 13.84 12.77
CA LYS A 169 -1.43 14.90 13.26
C LYS A 169 -0.02 14.40 13.61
N ALA A 170 0.10 13.12 13.94
CA ALA A 170 1.34 12.41 14.23
C ALA A 170 1.71 11.47 13.08
N ARG A 171 1.29 11.79 11.85
CA ARG A 171 1.60 11.01 10.64
C ARG A 171 1.13 9.55 10.72
N GLY A 172 0.07 9.31 11.49
CA GLY A 172 -0.51 7.99 11.71
C GLY A 172 0.06 7.23 12.91
N ASP A 173 1.10 7.72 13.58
CA ASP A 173 1.72 7.04 14.73
C ASP A 173 0.75 6.92 15.90
N LEU A 174 0.58 5.69 16.39
CA LEU A 174 -0.19 5.38 17.59
C LEU A 174 0.69 5.24 18.84
N GLY A 175 2.02 5.27 18.67
CA GLY A 175 2.97 4.96 19.73
C GLY A 175 3.03 3.46 20.03
N ALA A 176 3.75 3.11 21.09
CA ALA A 176 3.91 1.73 21.51
C ALA A 176 2.71 1.26 22.34
N PHE A 177 2.12 0.12 21.98
CA PHE A 177 0.99 -0.47 22.71
C PHE A 177 1.21 -1.97 22.97
N SER A 178 0.55 -2.46 24.03
CA SER A 178 0.51 -3.87 24.42
C SER A 178 -0.82 -4.51 24.00
N ARG A 179 -0.89 -5.85 24.03
CA ARG A 179 -2.14 -6.57 23.84
C ARG A 179 -3.21 -6.11 24.86
N GLY A 180 -4.47 -6.08 24.44
CA GLY A 180 -5.63 -5.59 25.19
C GLY A 180 -5.91 -4.09 25.05
N GLN A 181 -5.05 -3.31 24.37
CA GLN A 181 -5.23 -1.86 24.24
C GLN A 181 -5.94 -1.43 22.94
N MET A 182 -5.92 -2.29 21.92
CA MET A 182 -6.52 -2.02 20.60
C MET A 182 -7.66 -3.00 20.31
N GLN A 183 -8.45 -2.71 19.27
CA GLN A 183 -9.46 -3.66 18.79
C GLN A 183 -8.79 -4.96 18.32
N LYS A 184 -9.39 -6.12 18.65
CA LYS A 184 -8.83 -7.44 18.39
C LYS A 184 -8.27 -7.64 16.97
N PRO A 185 -8.99 -7.32 15.87
CA PRO A 185 -8.44 -7.45 14.52
C PRO A 185 -7.24 -6.54 14.23
N PHE A 186 -7.22 -5.33 14.81
CA PHE A 186 -6.09 -4.41 14.66
C PHE A 186 -4.87 -4.92 15.41
N GLU A 187 -5.08 -5.39 16.65
CA GLU A 187 -4.03 -5.97 17.48
C GLU A 187 -3.42 -7.20 16.81
N ASP A 188 -4.24 -8.17 16.40
CA ASP A 188 -3.73 -9.41 15.83
C ASP A 188 -2.90 -9.15 14.57
N ALA A 189 -3.35 -8.23 13.71
CA ALA A 189 -2.55 -7.79 12.57
C ALA A 189 -1.24 -7.10 12.99
N SER A 190 -1.28 -6.20 13.96
CA SER A 190 -0.09 -5.44 14.41
C SER A 190 1.00 -6.34 15.02
N PHE A 191 0.60 -7.34 15.82
CA PHE A 191 1.55 -8.27 16.44
C PHE A 191 2.05 -9.35 15.48
N ALA A 192 1.28 -9.67 14.43
CA ALA A 192 1.69 -10.60 13.37
C ALA A 192 2.64 -9.96 12.34
N LEU A 193 2.65 -8.63 12.20
CA LEU A 193 3.61 -7.90 11.36
C LEU A 193 5.01 -7.92 11.97
N ARG A 194 6.05 -7.95 11.14
CA ARG A 194 7.44 -7.68 11.54
C ARG A 194 7.72 -6.17 11.55
N ALA A 195 8.77 -5.75 12.24
CA ALA A 195 9.19 -4.34 12.19
C ALA A 195 9.54 -3.95 10.75
N GLY A 196 9.00 -2.83 10.29
CA GLY A 196 9.06 -2.34 8.91
C GLY A 196 8.01 -2.92 7.95
N GLU A 197 7.18 -3.86 8.39
CA GLU A 197 6.18 -4.51 7.54
C GLU A 197 4.84 -3.76 7.55
N MET A 198 4.17 -3.76 6.40
CA MET A 198 2.86 -3.15 6.19
C MET A 198 1.78 -4.21 5.98
N SER A 199 0.64 -4.05 6.65
CA SER A 199 -0.54 -4.90 6.48
C SER A 199 -1.26 -4.64 5.16
N GLY A 200 -2.16 -5.56 4.81
CA GLY A 200 -3.25 -5.26 3.88
C GLY A 200 -4.41 -4.53 4.57
N PRO A 201 -5.61 -4.53 3.96
CA PRO A 201 -6.79 -3.93 4.54
C PRO A 201 -7.25 -4.71 5.78
N VAL A 202 -7.21 -4.06 6.94
CA VAL A 202 -7.67 -4.62 8.22
C VAL A 202 -9.01 -3.99 8.59
N PHE A 203 -10.04 -4.82 8.75
CA PHE A 203 -11.38 -4.36 9.07
C PHE A 203 -11.59 -4.32 10.58
N THR A 204 -12.08 -3.19 11.08
CA THR A 204 -12.45 -3.01 12.49
C THR A 204 -13.78 -2.27 12.59
N ASP A 205 -14.36 -2.17 13.78
CA ASP A 205 -15.60 -1.40 13.99
C ASP A 205 -15.41 0.10 13.70
N SER A 206 -14.16 0.57 13.72
CA SER A 206 -13.83 1.95 13.40
C SER A 206 -13.77 2.24 11.91
N GLY A 207 -13.62 1.21 11.06
CA GLY A 207 -13.40 1.35 9.62
C GLY A 207 -12.34 0.39 9.09
N ILE A 208 -11.72 0.76 7.97
CA ILE A 208 -10.68 -0.04 7.32
C ILE A 208 -9.33 0.62 7.56
N HIS A 209 -8.35 -0.17 7.96
CA HIS A 209 -7.03 0.29 8.36
C HIS A 209 -5.94 -0.31 7.47
N ILE A 210 -4.90 0.48 7.23
CA ILE A 210 -3.57 -0.01 6.84
C ILE A 210 -2.67 0.19 8.05
N ILE A 211 -1.89 -0.82 8.42
CA ILE A 211 -1.02 -0.82 9.59
C ILE A 211 0.41 -0.95 9.11
N LEU A 212 1.29 -0.06 9.56
CA LEU A 212 2.73 -0.16 9.37
C LEU A 212 3.36 -0.33 10.75
N ARG A 213 4.03 -1.47 10.98
CA ARG A 213 4.77 -1.67 12.23
C ARG A 213 6.12 -0.99 12.12
N THR A 214 6.41 -0.06 13.01
CA THR A 214 7.70 0.65 13.05
C THR A 214 8.68 -0.01 14.02
N GLU A 215 8.20 -0.57 15.13
CA GLU A 215 9.01 -1.26 16.17
C GLU A 215 8.32 -2.55 16.66
#